data_AF-A0A7C7I9W5-F1
#
_entry.id   AF-A0A7C7I9W5-F1
#
_cell.length_a   1.000
_cell.length_b   1.000
_cell.length_c   1.000
_cell.angle_alpha   90.00
_cell.angle_beta   90.00
_cell.angle_gamma   90.00
#
_symmetry.space_group_name_H-M   'P 1'
#
loop_
_entity.id
_entity.type
_entity.pdbx_description
1 polymer ?
#
loop_
_entity_poly.entity_id
_entity_poly.type
_entity_poly.pdbx_seq_one_letter_code
_entity_poly.pdbx_strand_id
1 'polypeptide(L)'
;MALSAEWRSRGESDAILIVNVEDNTVREALAIDPAVLSRFLTDMGELSAWRGGEAVDGANRDPAAWGDLIIARAATGEVITMDPERYWDGIYAWFRSRGVDYDTPIQ
;
A
#
# COMPACT_ATOMS: atom_id res chain seq x y z
N MET A 1 -1.56 -13.26 -14.46
CA MET A 1 -1.13 -11.95 -13.95
C MET A 1 -1.25 -11.97 -12.44
N ALA A 2 -0.14 -12.25 -11.78
CA ALA A 2 -0.05 -12.16 -10.33
C ALA A 2 0.11 -10.69 -9.91
N LEU A 3 -0.72 -10.23 -8.97
CA LEU A 3 -0.65 -8.88 -8.43
C LEU A 3 -0.19 -8.93 -6.97
N SER A 4 0.58 -7.92 -6.57
CA SER A 4 0.88 -7.60 -5.19
C SER A 4 0.42 -6.19 -4.87
N ALA A 5 0.20 -5.92 -3.58
CA ALA A 5 -0.02 -4.59 -3.07
C ALA A 5 1.19 -4.19 -2.20
N GLU A 6 1.72 -3.00 -2.41
CA GLU A 6 2.89 -2.49 -1.70
C GLU A 6 2.58 -1.16 -1.04
N TRP A 7 2.82 -1.07 0.27
CA TRP A 7 2.88 0.22 0.93
C TRP A 7 4.28 0.78 0.81
N ARG A 8 4.41 1.95 0.17
CA ARG A 8 5.65 2.69 0.05
C ARG A 8 5.55 4.08 0.67
N SER A 9 6.67 4.56 1.18
CA SER A 9 6.79 5.90 1.76
C SER A 9 7.95 6.67 1.14
N ARG A 10 7.68 7.91 0.75
CA ARG A 10 8.62 8.87 0.19
C ARG A 10 8.65 10.13 1.07
N GLY A 11 9.24 9.99 2.25
CA GLY A 11 9.31 11.07 3.24
C GLY A 11 7.94 11.33 3.87
N GLU A 12 7.30 12.45 3.52
CA GLU A 12 5.99 12.84 4.06
C GLU A 12 4.80 12.29 3.24
N SER A 13 5.07 11.56 2.16
CA SER A 13 4.04 11.04 1.26
C SER A 13 4.07 9.52 1.21
N ASP A 14 2.95 8.90 1.55
CA ASP A 14 2.78 7.45 1.48
C ASP A 14 1.78 7.06 0.39
N ALA A 15 2.01 5.91 -0.24
CA ALA A 15 1.15 5.36 -1.29
C ALA A 15 0.99 3.86 -1.15
N ILE A 16 -0.18 3.35 -1.53
CA ILE A 16 -0.40 1.92 -1.80
C ILE A 16 -0.30 1.70 -3.31
N LEU A 17 0.64 0.86 -3.73
CA LEU A 17 0.84 0.50 -5.13
C LEU A 17 0.26 -0.87 -5.40
N ILE A 18 -0.40 -1.03 -6.53
CA ILE A 18 -0.73 -2.35 -7.08
C ILE A 18 0.33 -2.65 -8.12
N VAL A 19 1.13 -3.69 -7.87
CA VAL A 19 2.30 -4.05 -8.69
C VAL A 19 2.01 -5.35 -9.42
N ASN A 20 2.39 -5.41 -10.69
CA ASN A 20 2.45 -6.66 -11.43
C ASN A 20 3.74 -7.39 -11.05
N VAL A 21 3.59 -8.58 -10.46
CA VAL A 21 4.72 -9.35 -9.92
C VAL A 21 5.63 -9.88 -11.03
N GLU A 22 5.08 -10.10 -12.23
CA GLU A 22 5.82 -10.71 -13.35
C GLU A 22 6.89 -9.78 -13.94
N ASP A 23 6.60 -8.48 -14.02
CA ASP A 23 7.47 -7.46 -14.62
C ASP A 23 7.91 -6.38 -13.62
N ASN A 24 7.48 -6.48 -12.36
CA ASN A 24 7.72 -5.52 -11.29
C ASN A 24 7.32 -4.09 -11.66
N THR A 25 6.18 -3.94 -12.32
CA THR A 25 5.65 -2.62 -12.72
C THR A 25 4.44 -2.21 -11.90
N VAL A 26 4.37 -0.92 -11.56
CA VAL A 26 3.20 -0.32 -10.92
C VAL A 26 2.08 -0.24 -11.94
N ARG A 27 0.95 -0.88 -11.61
CA ARG A 27 -0.30 -0.83 -12.37
C ARG A 27 -1.19 0.32 -11.92
N GLU A 28 -1.29 0.53 -10.61
CA GLU A 28 -2.15 1.54 -9.98
C GLU A 28 -1.42 2.09 -8.76
N ALA A 29 -1.58 3.38 -8.46
CA ALA A 29 -1.00 4.02 -7.28
C ALA A 29 -2.07 4.81 -6.53
N LEU A 30 -2.46 4.33 -5.35
CA LEU A 30 -3.46 4.96 -4.50
C LEU A 30 -2.77 5.85 -3.47
N ALA A 31 -3.21 7.11 -3.39
CA ALA A 31 -2.85 7.96 -2.26
C ALA A 31 -3.36 7.32 -0.96
N ILE A 32 -2.53 7.32 0.08
CA ILE A 32 -2.99 6.81 1.37
C ILE A 32 -3.99 7.76 2.01
N ASP A 33 -5.14 7.19 2.35
CA ASP A 33 -6.01 7.67 3.40
C ASP A 33 -6.25 6.53 4.42
N PRO A 34 -6.83 6.83 5.60
CA PRO A 34 -7.07 5.80 6.60
C PRO A 34 -7.93 4.62 6.11
N ALA A 35 -8.84 4.81 5.17
CA ALA A 35 -9.69 3.76 4.63
C ALA A 35 -8.94 2.84 3.68
N VAL A 36 -8.15 3.42 2.77
CA VAL A 36 -7.29 2.68 1.84
C VAL A 36 -6.26 1.88 2.63
N LEU A 37 -5.62 2.49 3.64
CA LEU A 37 -4.63 1.80 4.45
C LEU A 37 -5.26 0.75 5.38
N SER A 38 -6.41 1.02 5.99
CA SER A 38 -7.15 0.02 6.79
C SER A 38 -7.52 -1.19 5.95
N ARG A 39 -8.10 -0.98 4.76
CA ARG A 39 -8.39 -2.05 3.80
C ARG A 39 -7.12 -2.80 3.39
N PHE A 40 -6.03 -2.08 3.14
CA PHE A 40 -4.75 -2.70 2.79
C PHE A 40 -4.21 -3.59 3.91
N LEU A 41 -4.41 -3.23 5.18
CA LEU A 41 -3.86 -3.95 6.34
C LEU A 41 -4.76 -5.10 6.80
N THR A 42 -6.08 -4.97 6.64
CA THR A 42 -7.07 -5.92 7.15
C THR A 42 -7.52 -6.86 6.04
N ASP A 43 -8.55 -6.46 5.30
CA ASP A 43 -9.14 -7.18 4.18
C ASP A 43 -8.95 -6.41 2.88
N MET A 44 -7.99 -6.86 2.07
CA MET A 44 -7.73 -6.23 0.79
C MET A 44 -8.86 -6.50 -0.21
N GLY A 45 -9.57 -7.62 -0.06
CA GLY A 45 -10.37 -8.21 -1.13
C GLY A 45 -9.58 -8.40 -2.43
N GLU A 46 -10.28 -8.37 -3.55
CA GLU A 46 -9.68 -8.55 -4.88
C GLU A 46 -8.83 -7.34 -5.31
N LEU A 47 -7.50 -7.50 -5.42
CA LEU A 47 -6.59 -6.43 -5.91
C LEU A 47 -6.96 -5.90 -7.30
N SER A 48 -7.62 -6.72 -8.12
CA SER A 48 -8.08 -6.30 -9.46
C SER A 48 -9.13 -5.17 -9.40
N ALA A 49 -9.89 -5.10 -8.29
CA ALA A 49 -10.91 -4.08 -8.03
C ALA A 49 -10.35 -2.81 -7.39
N TRP A 50 -9.07 -2.79 -7.01
CA TRP A 50 -8.41 -1.58 -6.56
C TRP A 50 -8.18 -0.67 -7.77
N ARG A 51 -8.89 0.47 -7.77
CA ARG A 51 -8.95 1.47 -8.83
C ARG A 51 -9.17 2.82 -8.16
N GLY A 52 -8.69 3.90 -8.77
CA GLY A 52 -8.91 5.27 -8.27
C GLY A 52 -7.65 6.04 -7.95
N GLY A 53 -6.49 5.49 -8.32
CA GLY A 53 -5.20 6.13 -8.19
C GLY A 53 -4.86 7.13 -9.30
N GLU A 54 -3.74 7.81 -9.13
CA GLU A 54 -3.15 8.68 -10.15
C GLU A 54 -2.70 7.86 -11.38
N ALA A 55 -2.74 8.45 -12.58
CA ALA A 55 -2.33 7.76 -13.79
C ALA A 55 -0.83 7.42 -13.71
N VAL A 56 -0.51 6.13 -13.76
CA VAL A 56 0.86 5.64 -13.65
C VAL A 56 1.50 5.57 -15.05
N ASP A 57 2.31 6.56 -15.39
CA ASP A 57 3.07 6.62 -16.65
C ASP A 57 4.57 6.82 -16.45
N GLY A 58 5.34 6.55 -17.50
CA GLY A 58 6.79 6.76 -17.53
C GLY A 58 7.52 6.20 -16.30
N ALA A 59 8.22 7.08 -15.58
CA ALA A 59 9.02 6.74 -14.40
C ALA A 59 8.18 6.24 -13.22
N ASN A 60 6.90 6.59 -13.14
CA ASN A 60 6.03 6.16 -12.05
C ASN A 60 5.65 4.68 -12.13
N ARG A 61 5.94 4.00 -13.25
CA ARG A 61 5.80 2.55 -13.38
C ARG A 61 6.84 1.77 -12.57
N ASP A 62 7.94 2.40 -12.17
CA ASP A 62 8.91 1.79 -11.28
C ASP A 62 8.44 1.95 -9.82
N PRO A 63 8.17 0.85 -9.08
CA PRO A 63 7.81 0.93 -7.67
C PRO A 63 8.83 1.71 -6.83
N ALA A 64 10.12 1.67 -7.18
CA ALA A 64 11.15 2.40 -6.44
C ALA A 64 11.00 3.93 -6.52
N ALA A 65 10.34 4.46 -7.55
CA ALA A 65 10.09 5.91 -7.69
C ALA A 65 9.14 6.46 -6.61
N TRP A 66 8.39 5.57 -5.95
CA TRP A 66 7.43 5.88 -4.89
C TRP A 66 8.02 5.77 -3.48
N GLY A 67 9.33 5.56 -3.38
CA GLY A 67 10.07 5.53 -2.14
C GLY A 67 10.29 4.13 -1.58
N ASP A 68 10.56 4.09 -0.28
CA ASP A 68 10.99 2.88 0.42
C ASP A 68 9.80 1.96 0.68
N LEU A 69 10.03 0.66 0.48
CA LEU A 69 9.04 -0.36 0.75
C LEU A 69 8.87 -0.56 2.25
N ILE A 70 7.64 -0.41 2.74
CA ILE A 70 7.27 -0.69 4.13
C ILE A 70 6.79 -2.13 4.26
N ILE A 71 5.85 -2.53 3.41
CA ILE A 71 5.28 -3.88 3.41
C ILE A 71 4.71 -4.20 2.03
N ALA A 72 4.93 -5.44 1.58
CA ALA A 72 4.29 -6.00 0.39
C ALA A 72 3.42 -7.19 0.76
N ARG A 73 2.22 -7.25 0.17
CA ARG A 73 1.29 -8.36 0.33
C ARG A 73 0.94 -8.96 -1.02
N ALA A 74 0.80 -10.27 -1.07
CA ALA A 74 0.27 -10.98 -2.23
C ALA A 74 -1.24 -10.72 -2.37
N ALA A 75 -1.81 -10.97 -3.55
CA ALA A 75 -3.26 -10.88 -3.77
C ALA A 75 -4.09 -11.75 -2.79
N THR A 76 -3.50 -12.82 -2.27
CA THR A 76 -4.09 -13.71 -1.25
C THR A 76 -4.14 -13.11 0.15
N GLY A 77 -3.48 -11.97 0.39
CA GLY A 77 -3.34 -11.36 1.71
C GLY A 77 -2.07 -11.73 2.46
N GLU A 78 -1.29 -12.69 1.96
CA GLU A 78 -0.04 -13.11 2.60
C GLU A 78 1.00 -11.98 2.55
N VAL A 79 1.74 -11.78 3.64
CA VAL A 79 2.86 -10.84 3.66
C VAL A 79 4.03 -11.47 2.92
N ILE A 80 4.50 -10.80 1.87
CA ILE A 80 5.65 -11.22 1.07
C ILE A 80 6.94 -10.70 1.71
N THR A 81 6.96 -9.42 2.06
CA THR A 81 8.10 -8.74 2.69
C THR A 81 7.60 -7.58 3.54
N MET A 82 8.35 -7.22 4.58
CA MET A 82 8.01 -6.12 5.49
C MET A 82 9.27 -5.61 6.19
N ASP A 83 9.39 -4.29 6.29
CA ASP A 83 10.26 -3.60 7.23
C ASP A 83 9.47 -3.37 8.54
N PRO A 84 9.79 -4.09 9.64
CA PRO A 84 8.99 -4.02 10.87
C PRO A 84 9.02 -2.64 11.54
N GLU A 85 10.13 -1.91 11.48
CA GLU A 85 10.25 -0.60 12.14
C GLU A 85 9.40 0.43 11.39
N ARG A 86 9.56 0.50 10.07
CA ARG A 86 8.76 1.40 9.23
C ARG A 86 7.28 1.05 9.27
N TYR A 87 6.96 -0.24 9.37
CA TYR A 87 5.58 -0.68 9.52
C TYR A 87 4.95 -0.11 10.78
N TRP A 88 5.58 -0.28 11.94
CA TRP A 88 5.03 0.23 13.20
C TRP A 88 5.00 1.76 13.26
N ASP A 89 6.01 2.42 12.71
CA ASP A 89 6.03 3.89 12.61
C ASP A 89 4.88 4.40 11.74
N GLY A 90 4.62 3.75 10.61
CA GLY A 90 3.49 4.09 9.74
C GLY A 90 2.14 3.84 10.43
N ILE A 91 1.97 2.70 11.11
CA ILE A 91 0.74 2.40 11.88
C ILE A 91 0.52 3.45 12.96
N TYR A 92 1.59 3.84 13.66
CA TYR A 92 1.53 4.89 14.66
C TYR A 92 1.14 6.23 14.04
N ALA A 93 1.80 6.61 12.93
CA ALA A 93 1.58 7.86 12.24
C ALA A 93 0.15 7.99 11.71
N TRP A 94 -0.43 6.93 11.12
CA TRP A 94 -1.74 6.97 10.47
C TRP A 94 -2.92 6.75 11.43
N PHE A 95 -2.79 5.82 12.38
CA PHE A 95 -3.91 5.41 13.23
C PHE A 95 -3.73 5.83 14.69
N ARG A 96 -2.65 5.36 15.34
CA ARG A 96 -2.53 5.54 16.80
C ARG A 96 -2.38 6.99 17.24
N SER A 97 -1.69 7.82 16.46
CA SER A 97 -1.55 9.27 16.74
C SER A 97 -2.91 10.00 16.73
N ARG A 98 -3.90 9.45 16.02
CA ARG A 98 -5.27 9.97 15.91
C ARG A 98 -6.25 9.28 16.86
N GLY A 99 -5.78 8.36 17.70
CA GLY A 99 -6.61 7.62 18.66
C GLY A 99 -7.57 6.62 18.02
N VAL A 100 -7.27 6.15 16.80
CA VAL A 100 -8.05 5.13 16.07
C VAL A 100 -7.18 3.89 15.84
N ASP A 101 -7.81 2.72 15.67
CA ASP A 101 -7.12 1.48 15.26
C ASP A 101 -7.44 1.15 13.80
N TYR A 102 -6.54 0.44 13.12
CA TYR A 102 -6.67 0.13 11.70
C TYR A 102 -7.72 -0.95 11.41
N ASP A 103 -8.14 -1.71 12.42
CA ASP A 103 -9.20 -2.71 12.35
C ASP A 103 -10.58 -2.14 12.74
N THR A 104 -10.63 -0.87 13.14
CA THR A 104 -11.89 -0.20 13.45
C THR A 104 -12.56 0.23 12.15
N PRO A 105 -13.77 -0.25 11.83
CA PRO A 105 -14.46 0.15 10.62
C PRO A 105 -14.69 1.66 10.63
N ILE A 106 -14.17 2.34 9.62
CA ILE A 106 -14.45 3.76 9.39
C ILE A 106 -15.94 3.84 9.04
N GLN A 107 -16.73 4.41 9.95
CA GLN A 107 -18.17 4.61 9.79
C GLN A 107 -18.48 5.71 8.77
#